data_AF-A0A8T5MXK8-F1
#
_entry.id   AF-A0A8T5MXK8-F1
#
_cell.length_a   1.000
_cell.length_b   1.000
_cell.length_c   1.000
_cell.angle_alpha   90.00
_cell.angle_beta   90.00
_cell.angle_gamma   90.00
#
_symmetry.space_group_name_H-M   'P 1'
#
loop_
_entity.id
_entity.type
_entity.pdbx_description
1 polymer ?
#
loop_
_entity_poly.entity_id
_entity_poly.type
_entity_poly.pdbx_seq_one_letter_code
_entity_poly.pdbx_strand_id
1 'polypeptide(L)'
;MLLKTYYPSPGFPPISISGDKCTLKCRHCSSVYLKNMIPSETPEKLTKVCRKLDENNAVGILLSGGYNKDGKLLNLERMLPAVKKIKKETKLIINIH
;
A
#
# COMPACT_ATOMS: atom_id res chain seq x y z
N MET A 1 0.87 31.86 13.77
CA MET A 1 0.27 30.89 12.83
C MET A 1 0.97 29.55 13.04
N LEU A 2 0.29 28.55 13.60
CA LEU A 2 0.85 27.21 13.85
C LEU A 2 0.57 26.32 12.65
N LEU A 3 1.59 26.07 11.81
CA LEU A 3 1.51 25.10 10.73
C LEU A 3 1.62 23.69 11.35
N LYS A 4 0.52 22.93 11.39
CA LYS A 4 0.55 21.51 11.77
C LYS A 4 0.91 20.68 10.55
N THR A 5 2.14 20.18 10.50
CA THR A 5 2.59 19.23 9.48
C THR A 5 2.42 17.80 9.98
N TYR A 6 1.86 16.93 9.14
CA TYR A 6 1.73 15.50 9.42
C TYR A 6 2.82 14.74 8.66
N TYR A 7 3.64 13.99 9.37
CA TYR A 7 4.69 13.16 8.78
C TYR A 7 4.22 11.71 8.73
N PRO A 8 3.72 11.24 7.57
CA PRO A 8 3.21 9.88 7.47
C PRO A 8 4.30 8.83 7.60
N SER A 9 5.55 9.12 7.21
CA SER A 9 6.68 8.20 7.43
C SER A 9 7.30 8.41 8.82
N PRO A 10 7.65 7.35 9.59
CA PRO A 10 7.54 5.91 9.27
C PRO A 10 6.20 5.27 9.69
N GLY A 11 5.23 6.05 10.19
CA GLY A 11 3.98 5.51 10.77
C GLY A 11 3.01 4.86 9.78
N PHE A 12 3.00 5.32 8.53
CA PHE A 12 2.11 4.91 7.42
C PHE A 12 2.93 4.75 6.13
N PRO A 13 3.80 3.72 6.06
CA PRO A 13 4.56 3.44 4.84
C PRO A 13 3.61 3.10 3.66
N PRO A 14 3.92 3.59 2.46
CA PRO A 14 3.17 3.25 1.26
C PRO A 14 3.56 1.88 0.73
N ILE A 15 2.55 1.06 0.43
CA ILE A 15 2.67 -0.30 -0.10
C ILE A 15 1.98 -0.36 -1.45
N SER A 16 2.69 -0.86 -2.47
CA SER A 16 2.11 -1.12 -3.79
C SER A 16 1.78 -2.60 -3.97
N ILE A 17 0.51 -2.92 -4.19
CA ILE A 17 0.05 -4.31 -4.47
C ILE A 17 0.26 -4.76 -5.92
N SER A 18 0.76 -3.86 -6.77
CA SER A 18 1.16 -4.16 -8.15
C SER A 18 2.66 -3.95 -8.40
N GLY A 19 3.44 -3.64 -7.37
CA GLY A 19 4.84 -3.25 -7.53
C GLY A 19 4.93 -1.94 -8.31
N ASP A 20 5.75 -1.90 -9.36
CA ASP A 20 5.89 -0.76 -10.28
C ASP A 20 4.94 -0.84 -11.50
N LYS A 21 4.13 -1.90 -11.59
CA LYS A 21 3.24 -2.14 -12.73
C LYS A 21 2.01 -1.25 -12.64
N CYS A 22 1.74 -0.54 -13.73
CA CYS A 22 0.51 0.21 -13.96
C CYS A 22 0.22 0.21 -15.46
N THR A 23 -0.97 -0.27 -15.85
CA THR A 23 -1.38 -0.35 -17.26
C THR A 23 -1.91 0.99 -17.77
N LEU A 24 -2.45 1.82 -16.87
CA LEU A 24 -3.00 3.13 -17.22
C LEU A 24 -1.92 4.13 -17.66
N LYS A 25 -0.72 4.10 -17.04
CA LYS A 25 0.40 5.03 -17.29
C LYS A 25 -0.06 6.48 -17.53
N CYS A 26 -0.88 7.01 -16.62
CA CYS A 26 -1.47 8.32 -16.79
C CYS A 26 -0.39 9.43 -16.81
N ARG A 27 -0.74 10.58 -17.42
CA ARG A 27 0.17 11.73 -17.55
C ARG A 27 0.66 12.31 -16.23
N HIS A 28 -0.03 12.02 -15.12
CA HIS A 28 0.33 12.55 -13.79
C HIS A 28 1.57 11.88 -13.21
N CYS A 29 1.67 10.54 -13.34
CA CYS A 29 2.73 9.79 -12.67
C CYS A 29 3.61 8.98 -13.63
N SER A 30 3.08 8.53 -14.76
CA SER A 30 3.75 7.58 -15.66
C SER A 30 4.35 6.36 -14.91
N SER A 31 3.67 5.91 -13.84
CA SER A 31 4.11 4.84 -12.93
C SER A 31 5.31 5.16 -12.02
N VAL A 32 5.88 6.37 -12.08
CA VAL A 32 7.09 6.74 -11.33
C VAL A 32 6.87 6.69 -9.82
N TYR A 33 5.71 7.14 -9.33
CA TYR A 33 5.40 7.12 -7.89
C TYR A 33 5.44 5.72 -7.27
N LEU A 34 5.08 4.68 -8.04
CA LEU A 34 5.04 3.30 -7.56
C LEU A 34 6.43 2.78 -7.20
N LYS A 35 7.49 3.32 -7.82
CA LYS A 35 8.88 2.90 -7.59
C LYS A 35 9.37 3.21 -6.16
N ASN A 36 8.75 4.16 -5.49
CA ASN A 36 9.10 4.56 -4.12
C ASN A 36 8.23 3.88 -3.05
N MET A 37 7.32 2.97 -3.45
CA MET A 37 6.46 2.23 -2.53
C MET A 37 7.03 0.84 -2.24
N ILE A 38 6.68 0.27 -1.09
CA ILE A 38 7.09 -1.09 -0.73
C ILE A 38 6.34 -2.09 -1.64
N PRO A 39 7.03 -2.91 -2.45
CA PRO A 39 6.36 -3.78 -3.42
C PRO A 39 5.80 -5.05 -2.75
N SER A 40 4.49 -5.27 -2.86
CA SER A 40 3.76 -6.41 -2.27
C SER A 40 2.79 -7.05 -3.27
N GLU A 41 3.33 -7.61 -4.35
CA GLU A 41 2.54 -8.15 -5.49
C GLU A 41 1.76 -9.45 -5.21
N THR A 42 1.98 -10.10 -4.06
CA THR A 42 1.27 -11.32 -3.67
C THR A 42 0.66 -11.21 -2.27
N PRO A 43 -0.46 -11.92 -1.99
CA PRO A 43 -1.08 -11.93 -0.66
C PRO A 43 -0.12 -12.33 0.48
N GLU A 44 0.77 -13.28 0.21
CA GLU A 44 1.76 -13.79 1.16
C GLU A 44 2.82 -12.73 1.45
N LYS A 45 3.30 -12.05 0.40
CA LYS A 45 4.28 -10.97 0.53
C LYS A 45 3.68 -9.78 1.29
N LEU A 46 2.44 -9.39 0.96
CA LEU A 46 1.72 -8.33 1.66
C LEU A 46 1.59 -8.64 3.16
N THR A 47 1.17 -9.87 3.50
CA THR A 47 1.04 -10.30 4.90
C THR A 47 2.38 -10.25 5.63
N LYS A 48 3.46 -10.76 5.00
CA LYS A 48 4.80 -10.75 5.59
C LYS A 48 5.33 -9.34 5.83
N VAL A 49 5.12 -8.42 4.87
CA VAL A 49 5.51 -7.02 5.01
C VAL A 49 4.74 -6.36 6.16
N CYS A 50 3.42 -6.55 6.23
CA CYS A 50 2.60 -5.95 7.28
C CYS A 50 2.99 -6.45 8.68
N ARG A 51 3.24 -7.76 8.85
CA ARG A 51 3.72 -8.29 10.14
C ARG A 51 5.03 -7.64 10.58
N LYS A 52 6.00 -7.52 9.65
CA LYS A 52 7.26 -6.82 9.95
C LYS A 52 7.07 -5.34 10.29
N LEU A 53 6.10 -4.67 9.67
CA LEU A 53 5.82 -3.26 9.97
C LEU A 53 5.17 -3.10 11.34
N ASP A 54 4.24 -3.99 11.70
CA ASP A 54 3.62 -4.05 13.02
C ASP A 54 4.67 -4.32 14.12
N GLU A 55 5.58 -5.28 13.89
CA GLU A 55 6.74 -5.57 14.77
C GLU A 55 7.67 -4.34 14.93
N ASN A 56 7.78 -3.51 13.90
CA ASN A 56 8.57 -2.27 13.92
C ASN A 56 7.76 -1.04 14.39
N ASN A 57 6.62 -1.24 15.05
CA ASN A 57 5.76 -0.19 15.61
C ASN A 57 5.20 0.80 14.57
N ALA A 58 4.97 0.37 13.33
CA ALA A 58 4.17 1.16 12.39
C ALA A 58 2.73 1.35 12.90
N VAL A 59 2.15 2.51 12.65
CA VAL A 59 0.77 2.83 13.07
C VAL A 59 -0.25 2.25 12.08
N GLY A 60 0.12 2.21 10.81
CA GLY A 60 -0.72 1.71 9.74
C GLY A 60 0.02 1.59 8.41
N ILE A 61 -0.72 1.40 7.34
CA ILE A 61 -0.19 1.28 5.97
C ILE A 61 -1.07 2.06 5.00
N LEU A 62 -0.44 2.57 3.94
CA LEU A 62 -1.16 3.10 2.77
C LEU A 62 -1.10 2.04 1.67
N LEU A 63 -2.19 1.32 1.48
CA LEU A 63 -2.31 0.28 0.46
C LEU A 63 -2.77 0.90 -0.85
N SER A 64 -1.92 0.85 -1.87
CA SER A 64 -2.20 1.42 -3.19
C SER A 64 -1.52 0.58 -4.28
N GLY A 65 -1.39 1.13 -5.48
CA GLY A 65 -0.77 0.47 -6.61
C GLY A 65 -1.12 1.10 -7.94
N GLY A 66 -0.79 0.39 -9.01
CA GLY A 66 -1.12 0.78 -10.38
C GLY A 66 -2.55 0.42 -10.75
N TYR A 67 -3.04 1.12 -11.76
CA TYR A 67 -4.42 1.02 -12.23
C TYR A 67 -4.49 0.39 -13.62
N ASN A 68 -5.58 -0.32 -13.90
CA ASN A 68 -5.93 -0.76 -15.25
C ASN A 68 -6.60 0.38 -16.06
N LYS A 69 -6.92 0.11 -17.33
CA LYS A 69 -7.55 1.13 -18.21
C LYS A 69 -8.98 1.50 -17.79
N ASP A 70 -9.63 0.66 -16.99
CA ASP A 70 -10.98 0.88 -16.45
C ASP A 70 -10.96 1.64 -15.11
N GLY A 71 -9.78 2.11 -14.66
CA GLY A 71 -9.64 2.81 -13.38
C GLY A 71 -9.71 1.90 -12.15
N LYS A 72 -9.52 0.58 -12.31
CA LYS A 72 -9.45 -0.38 -11.19
C LYS A 72 -8.02 -0.58 -10.72
N LEU A 73 -7.84 -0.61 -9.41
CA LEU A 73 -6.57 -0.94 -8.77
C LEU A 73 -6.18 -2.39 -9.08
N LEU A 74 -4.98 -2.59 -9.62
CA LEU A 74 -4.49 -3.92 -10.00
C LEU A 74 -4.34 -4.83 -8.77
N ASN A 75 -4.70 -6.10 -8.93
CA ASN A 75 -4.61 -7.15 -7.90
C ASN A 75 -5.49 -6.98 -6.65
N LEU A 76 -6.34 -5.94 -6.55
CA LEU A 76 -7.10 -5.65 -5.33
C LEU A 76 -7.94 -6.85 -4.86
N GLU A 77 -8.75 -7.45 -5.73
CA GLU A 77 -9.61 -8.59 -5.39
C GLU A 77 -8.82 -9.78 -4.82
N ARG A 78 -7.67 -10.08 -5.43
CA ARG A 78 -6.75 -11.13 -4.96
C ARG A 78 -6.15 -10.82 -3.59
N MET A 79 -5.98 -9.55 -3.24
CA MET A 79 -5.40 -9.13 -1.95
C MET A 79 -6.41 -9.10 -0.81
N LEU A 80 -7.72 -9.05 -1.07
CA LEU A 80 -8.75 -8.93 -0.03
C LEU A 80 -8.64 -10.00 1.08
N PRO A 81 -8.36 -11.29 0.79
CA PRO A 81 -8.16 -12.29 1.85
C PRO A 81 -6.96 -11.97 2.75
N ALA A 82 -5.86 -11.46 2.18
CA ALA A 82 -4.70 -11.04 2.95
C ALA A 82 -5.00 -9.79 3.80
N VAL A 83 -5.70 -8.80 3.25
CA VAL A 83 -6.13 -7.61 4.02
C VAL A 83 -6.98 -8.02 5.23
N LYS A 84 -7.92 -8.96 5.03
CA LYS A 84 -8.75 -9.50 6.11
C LYS A 84 -7.90 -10.23 7.16
N LYS A 85 -6.88 -10.97 6.75
CA LYS A 85 -5.94 -11.64 7.64
C LYS A 85 -5.10 -10.65 8.45
N ILE A 86 -4.51 -9.65 7.79
CA ILE A 86 -3.69 -8.61 8.42
C ILE A 86 -4.48 -7.85 9.48
N LYS A 87 -5.72 -7.46 9.19
CA LYS A 87 -6.60 -6.78 10.14
C LYS A 87 -6.93 -7.61 11.39
N LYS A 88 -6.88 -8.94 11.29
CA LYS A 88 -7.10 -9.85 12.43
C LYS A 88 -5.82 -10.09 13.25
N GLU A 89 -4.67 -10.07 12.60
CA GLU A 89 -3.39 -10.50 13.19
C GLU A 89 -2.50 -9.34 13.66
N THR A 90 -2.77 -8.11 13.22
CA THR A 90 -1.94 -6.92 13.49
C THR A 90 -2.80 -5.78 14.02
N LYS A 91 -2.17 -4.75 14.60
CA LYS A 91 -2.86 -3.52 15.05
C LYS A 91 -2.85 -2.41 14.01
N LEU A 92 -2.31 -2.69 12.81
CA LEU A 92 -2.15 -1.72 11.74
C LEU A 92 -3.49 -1.15 11.25
N ILE A 93 -3.55 0.17 11.14
CA ILE A 93 -4.61 0.88 10.41
C ILE A 93 -4.36 0.74 8.91
N ILE A 94 -5.32 0.18 8.17
CA ILE A 94 -5.19 -0.01 6.72
C ILE A 94 -6.01 1.06 6.00
N ASN A 95 -5.33 1.97 5.30
CA ASN A 95 -5.95 2.94 4.39
C ASN A 95 -5.72 2.51 2.95
N ILE A 96 -6.79 2.42 2.16
CA ILE A 96 -6.73 2.05 0.74
C ILE A 96 -6.91 3.32 -0.10
N HIS A 97 -6.01 3.56 -1.04
CA HIS A 97 -6.01 4.73 -1.92
C HIS A 97 -5.67 4.36 -3.36
#